data_AF-A0AAD5R5T9-F1
#
_entry.id   AF-A0AAD5R5T9-F1
#
_cell.length_a   1.000
_cell.length_b   1.000
_cell.length_c   1.000
_cell.angle_alpha   90.00
_cell.angle_beta   90.00
_cell.angle_gamma   90.00
#
_symmetry.space_group_name_H-M   'P 1'
#
loop_
_entity.id
_entity.type
_entity.pdbx_description
1 polymer ?
#
loop_
_entity_poly.entity_id
_entity_poly.type
_entity_poly.pdbx_seq_one_letter_code
_entity_poly.pdbx_strand_id
1 'polypeptide(L)'
;NAAKLRILQYLNRHQHFVEGADMYSLADLRELCIGGLLEDLEDIHTVFRRHIEEECEICTGNGFYCELCDDSDGQDQILFPFSKNVSVCQKCFAVFHAKCFEKHNSHCTRCERRTKRAALRQQIFEDEE
;
A
#
# COMPACT_ATOMS: atom_id res chain seq x y z
N ASN A 1 15.15 -5.51 9.38
CA ASN A 1 15.12 -4.29 8.53
C ASN A 1 15.39 -4.69 7.08
N ALA A 2 14.48 -4.34 6.16
CA ALA A 2 14.54 -4.64 4.73
C ALA A 2 15.86 -4.21 4.07
N ALA A 3 16.44 -3.07 4.48
CA ALA A 3 17.73 -2.60 3.97
C ALA A 3 18.90 -3.57 4.30
N LYS A 4 18.82 -4.27 5.44
CA LYS A 4 19.82 -5.27 5.85
C LYS A 4 19.65 -6.60 5.11
N LEU A 5 18.40 -6.95 4.76
CA LEU A 5 18.05 -8.17 4.03
C LEU A 5 18.13 -8.00 2.50
N ARG A 6 18.31 -6.76 2.02
CA ARG A 6 18.49 -6.42 0.61
C ARG A 6 17.44 -7.07 -0.30
N ILE A 7 16.18 -7.13 0.17
CA ILE A 7 15.10 -7.82 -0.55
C ILE A 7 14.92 -7.28 -1.98
N LEU A 8 15.22 -6.01 -2.24
CA LEU A 8 15.18 -5.44 -3.59
C LEU A 8 16.15 -6.12 -4.59
N GLN A 9 17.15 -6.88 -4.12
CA GLN A 9 18.04 -7.65 -4.98
C GLN A 9 17.32 -8.77 -5.73
N TYR A 10 16.18 -9.26 -5.24
CA TYR A 10 15.38 -10.24 -5.98
C TYR A 10 14.85 -9.63 -7.30
N LEU A 11 14.69 -8.31 -7.39
CA LEU A 11 14.35 -7.59 -8.61
C LEU A 11 15.57 -7.16 -9.44
N ASN A 12 16.80 -7.63 -9.19
CA ASN A 12 17.98 -7.12 -9.91
C ASN A 12 17.91 -7.26 -11.43
N ARG A 13 17.23 -8.29 -11.94
CA ARG A 13 17.02 -8.49 -13.38
C ARG A 13 15.89 -7.63 -13.94
N HIS A 14 15.04 -7.10 -13.07
CA HIS A 14 13.83 -6.34 -13.38
C HIS A 14 13.76 -5.04 -12.57
N GLN A 15 14.89 -4.34 -12.39
CA GLN A 15 14.98 -3.19 -11.46
C GLN A 15 14.01 -2.05 -11.81
N HIS A 16 13.63 -1.92 -13.08
CA HIS A 16 12.67 -0.93 -13.56
C HIS A 16 11.28 -1.09 -12.90
N PHE A 17 10.91 -2.27 -12.41
CA PHE A 17 9.66 -2.46 -11.67
C PHE A 17 9.64 -1.82 -10.28
N VAL A 18 10.79 -1.39 -9.76
CA VAL A 18 10.84 -0.57 -8.53
C VAL A 18 10.31 0.84 -8.80
N GLU A 19 10.48 1.35 -10.03
CA GLU A 19 10.03 2.69 -10.43
C GLU A 19 8.56 2.69 -10.85
N GLY A 20 8.09 1.61 -11.49
CA GLY A 20 6.69 1.45 -11.86
C GLY A 20 6.40 0.16 -12.62
N ALA A 21 5.13 -0.25 -12.65
CA ALA A 21 4.68 -1.51 -13.27
C ALA A 21 4.56 -1.45 -14.81
N ASP A 22 4.62 -0.25 -15.39
CA ASP A 22 4.36 -0.02 -16.83
C ASP A 22 5.64 -0.03 -17.68
N MET A 23 6.81 -0.12 -17.05
CA MET A 23 8.09 -0.11 -17.74
C MET A 23 8.55 -1.55 -17.98
N TYR A 24 8.93 -1.87 -19.21
CA TYR A 24 9.46 -3.19 -19.58
C TYR A 24 10.73 -2.99 -20.41
N SER A 25 11.75 -3.81 -20.15
CA SER A 25 12.90 -3.93 -21.04
C SER A 25 12.61 -4.89 -22.19
N LEU A 26 13.43 -4.85 -23.24
CA LEU A 26 13.35 -5.83 -24.33
C LEU A 26 13.56 -7.28 -23.84
N ALA A 27 14.34 -7.47 -22.76
CA ALA A 27 14.52 -8.78 -22.17
C ALA A 27 13.21 -9.27 -21.52
N ASP A 28 12.50 -8.41 -20.80
CA ASP A 28 11.22 -8.76 -20.19
C ASP A 28 10.18 -9.11 -21.24
N LEU A 29 10.09 -8.33 -22.33
CA LEU A 29 9.18 -8.61 -23.43
C LEU A 29 9.48 -9.96 -24.10
N ARG A 30 10.77 -10.32 -24.21
CA ARG A 30 11.18 -11.64 -24.69
C ARG A 30 10.75 -12.74 -23.71
N GLU A 31 11.03 -12.59 -22.43
CA GLU A 31 10.65 -13.56 -21.38
C GLU A 31 9.13 -13.70 -21.27
N LEU A 32 8.38 -12.63 -21.50
CA LEU A 32 6.93 -12.64 -21.57
C LEU A 32 6.43 -13.50 -22.74
N CYS A 33 7.06 -13.40 -23.92
CA CYS A 33 6.68 -14.23 -25.08
C CYS A 33 6.95 -15.72 -24.88
N ILE A 34 7.97 -16.09 -24.10
CA ILE A 34 8.28 -17.49 -23.79
C ILE A 34 7.61 -17.99 -22.50
N GLY A 35 6.94 -17.10 -21.76
CA GLY A 35 6.16 -17.40 -20.57
C GLY A 35 6.91 -17.34 -19.23
N GLY A 36 8.22 -17.08 -19.23
CA GLY A 36 9.05 -17.10 -18.01
C GLY A 36 8.87 -15.89 -17.09
N LEU A 37 8.50 -14.73 -17.66
CA LEU A 37 8.44 -13.49 -16.88
C LEU A 37 7.43 -13.54 -15.72
N LEU A 38 6.26 -14.15 -15.94
CA LEU A 38 5.21 -14.18 -14.92
C LEU A 38 5.62 -15.06 -13.72
N GLU A 39 6.19 -16.24 -14.00
CA GLU A 39 6.67 -17.18 -12.97
C GLU A 39 7.76 -16.53 -12.11
N ASP A 40 8.75 -15.89 -12.74
CA ASP A 40 9.81 -15.15 -12.04
C ASP A 40 9.24 -14.05 -11.12
N LEU A 41 8.27 -13.26 -11.61
CA LEU A 41 7.66 -12.19 -10.83
C LEU A 41 6.76 -12.71 -9.70
N GLU A 42 6.08 -13.83 -9.87
CA GLU A 42 5.27 -14.47 -8.82
C GLU A 42 6.12 -14.98 -7.66
N ASP A 43 7.29 -15.56 -7.95
CA ASP A 43 8.28 -15.97 -6.95
C ASP A 43 8.81 -14.78 -6.16
N ILE A 44 9.22 -13.72 -6.87
CA ILE A 44 9.69 -12.47 -6.24
C ILE A 44 8.58 -11.85 -5.38
N HIS A 45 7.35 -11.79 -5.90
CA HIS A 45 6.19 -11.29 -5.17
C HIS A 45 5.97 -12.10 -3.88
N THR A 46 6.11 -13.42 -3.93
CA THR A 46 5.91 -14.29 -2.77
C THR A 46 6.95 -14.01 -1.68
N VAL A 47 8.22 -13.83 -2.06
CA VAL A 47 9.28 -13.43 -1.13
C VAL A 47 8.97 -12.08 -0.48
N PHE A 48 8.53 -11.09 -1.26
CA PHE A 48 8.25 -9.75 -0.75
C PHE A 48 7.04 -9.73 0.17
N ARG A 49 5.96 -10.43 -0.21
CA ARG A 49 4.76 -10.56 0.61
C ARG A 49 5.12 -11.16 1.98
N ARG A 50 5.81 -12.30 1.99
CA ARG A 50 6.22 -12.97 3.24
C ARG A 50 7.07 -12.06 4.11
N HIS A 51 8.04 -11.35 3.50
CA HIS A 51 8.87 -10.40 4.24
C HIS A 51 8.06 -9.27 4.88
N ILE A 52 7.17 -8.66 4.11
CA ILE A 52 6.43 -7.46 4.52
C ILE A 52 5.33 -7.79 5.54
N GLU A 53 4.63 -8.91 5.35
CA GLU A 53 3.48 -9.29 6.16
C GLU A 53 3.89 -10.10 7.42
N GLU A 54 4.89 -10.98 7.32
CA GLU A 54 5.14 -12.01 8.34
C GLU A 54 6.51 -11.93 9.03
N GLU A 55 7.59 -11.62 8.29
CA GLU A 55 8.96 -11.77 8.83
C GLU A 55 9.56 -10.48 9.42
N CYS A 56 9.02 -9.30 9.10
CA CYS A 56 9.67 -8.02 9.40
C CYS A 56 8.73 -7.05 10.11
N GLU A 57 8.86 -6.94 11.43
CA GLU A 57 8.06 -6.04 12.26
C GLU A 57 8.08 -4.57 11.81
N ILE A 58 9.19 -4.11 11.22
CA ILE A 58 9.29 -2.74 10.68
C ILE A 58 8.37 -2.57 9.46
N CYS A 59 8.30 -3.58 8.58
CA CYS A 59 7.41 -3.57 7.43
C CYS A 59 5.96 -3.74 7.87
N THR A 60 5.69 -4.68 8.78
CA THR A 60 4.36 -4.90 9.36
C THR A 60 3.83 -3.65 10.05
N GLY A 61 4.68 -2.93 10.78
CA GLY A 61 4.34 -1.67 11.45
C GLY A 61 4.01 -0.51 10.51
N ASN A 62 4.35 -0.61 9.23
CA ASN A 62 3.95 0.35 8.19
C ASN A 62 2.61 -0.02 7.51
N GLY A 63 1.99 -1.12 7.92
CA GLY A 63 0.64 -1.47 7.48
C GLY A 63 -0.43 -0.52 8.03
N PHE A 64 -1.67 -0.74 7.60
CA PHE A 64 -2.81 0.11 7.93
C PHE A 64 -3.86 -0.67 8.70
N TYR A 65 -4.50 -0.03 9.67
CA TYR A 65 -5.77 -0.50 10.23
C TYR A 65 -6.92 0.23 9.54
N CYS A 66 -7.99 -0.50 9.23
CA CYS A 66 -9.16 0.11 8.63
C CYS A 66 -9.94 0.90 9.68
N GLU A 67 -9.95 2.23 9.55
CA GLU A 67 -10.65 3.13 10.47
C GLU A 67 -12.19 3.17 10.28
N LEU A 68 -12.72 2.31 9.40
CA LEU A 68 -14.14 2.25 9.01
C LEU A 68 -14.79 0.93 9.42
N CYS A 69 -14.04 0.03 10.06
CA CYS A 69 -14.60 -1.21 10.59
C CYS A 69 -15.49 -0.90 11.80
N ASP A 70 -16.65 -1.53 11.83
CA ASP A 70 -17.42 -1.68 13.07
C ASP A 70 -16.73 -2.73 13.96
N ASP A 71 -16.95 -2.68 15.28
CA ASP A 71 -16.23 -3.45 16.34
C ASP A 71 -16.19 -4.99 16.18
N SER A 72 -16.81 -5.54 15.12
CA SER A 72 -16.91 -6.97 14.85
C SER A 72 -16.23 -7.44 13.57
N ASP A 73 -15.90 -6.56 12.61
CA ASP A 73 -15.42 -6.96 11.29
C ASP A 73 -13.97 -6.52 11.03
N GLY A 74 -13.00 -7.38 11.37
CA GLY A 74 -11.63 -7.27 10.85
C GLY A 74 -10.82 -6.06 11.31
N GLN A 75 -11.20 -5.40 12.41
CA GLN A 75 -10.52 -4.21 12.95
C GLN A 75 -9.03 -4.46 13.26
N ASP A 76 -8.69 -5.66 13.72
CA ASP A 76 -7.32 -6.05 14.10
C ASP A 76 -6.52 -6.57 12.90
N GLN A 77 -7.13 -6.62 11.71
CA GLN A 77 -6.44 -7.03 10.49
C GLN A 77 -5.58 -5.87 9.97
N ILE A 78 -4.28 -6.12 9.89
CA ILE A 78 -3.36 -5.23 9.20
C ILE A 78 -3.57 -5.34 7.69
N LEU A 79 -3.73 -4.20 7.04
CA LEU A 79 -3.92 -4.07 5.61
C LEU A 79 -2.69 -3.47 4.95
N PHE A 80 -2.40 -3.93 3.73
CA PHE A 80 -1.42 -3.33 2.85
C PHE A 80 -2.09 -2.91 1.55
N PRO A 81 -1.54 -1.93 0.80
CA PRO A 81 -2.09 -1.51 -0.49
C PRO A 81 -2.21 -2.65 -1.52
N PHE A 82 -1.37 -3.69 -1.40
CA PHE A 82 -1.38 -4.87 -2.26
C PHE A 82 -2.21 -6.05 -1.71
N SER A 83 -2.80 -5.89 -0.52
CA SER A 83 -3.68 -6.92 0.05
C SER A 83 -4.96 -7.06 -0.80
N LYS A 84 -5.57 -8.24 -0.78
CA LYS A 84 -6.82 -8.47 -1.52
C LYS A 84 -7.98 -7.71 -0.88
N ASN A 85 -8.94 -7.27 -1.69
CA ASN A 85 -10.19 -6.65 -1.24
C ASN A 85 -10.01 -5.38 -0.37
N VAL A 86 -9.00 -4.58 -0.68
CA VAL A 86 -8.77 -3.27 -0.06
C VAL A 86 -9.09 -2.14 -1.02
N SER A 87 -9.27 -0.94 -0.49
CA SER A 87 -9.37 0.31 -1.24
C SER A 87 -8.39 1.32 -0.69
N VAL A 88 -7.69 2.01 -1.60
CA VAL A 88 -6.65 2.99 -1.26
C VAL A 88 -7.14 4.39 -1.61
N CYS A 89 -7.11 5.30 -0.64
CA CYS A 89 -7.44 6.70 -0.87
C CYS A 89 -6.38 7.36 -1.75
N GLN A 90 -6.77 7.88 -2.91
CA GLN A 90 -5.85 8.51 -3.88
C GLN A 90 -5.22 9.83 -3.39
N LYS A 91 -5.74 10.43 -2.31
CA LYS A 91 -5.24 11.70 -1.76
C LYS A 91 -4.23 11.53 -0.63
N CYS A 92 -4.39 10.49 0.19
CA CYS A 92 -3.57 10.30 1.40
C CYS A 92 -3.01 8.89 1.56
N PHE A 93 -3.30 8.00 0.60
CA PHE A 93 -2.85 6.61 0.55
C PHE A 93 -3.24 5.76 1.77
N ALA A 94 -4.20 6.22 2.57
CA ALA A 94 -4.81 5.39 3.59
C ALA A 94 -5.52 4.18 2.94
N VAL A 95 -5.36 3.02 3.55
CA VAL A 95 -5.92 1.75 3.09
C VAL A 95 -7.09 1.35 3.99
N PHE A 96 -8.16 0.92 3.37
CA PHE A 96 -9.38 0.45 4.04
C PHE A 96 -9.80 -0.88 3.42
N HIS A 97 -10.59 -1.70 4.11
CA HIS A 97 -11.31 -2.77 3.43
C HIS A 97 -12.22 -2.18 2.36
N ALA A 98 -12.27 -2.80 1.18
CA ALA A 98 -13.07 -2.30 0.06
C ALA A 98 -14.55 -2.16 0.45
N LYS A 99 -15.09 -3.15 1.17
CA LYS A 99 -16.46 -3.12 1.68
C LYS A 99 -16.72 -1.95 2.63
N CYS A 100 -15.81 -1.69 3.57
CA CYS A 100 -15.98 -0.60 4.53
C CYS A 100 -15.91 0.77 3.84
N PHE A 101 -14.99 0.92 2.87
CA PHE A 101 -14.86 2.14 2.10
C PHE A 101 -16.08 2.40 1.21
N GLU A 102 -16.61 1.37 0.56
CA GLU A 102 -17.82 1.44 -0.26
C GLU A 102 -19.06 1.78 0.58
N LYS A 103 -19.26 1.11 1.72
CA LYS A 103 -20.32 1.44 2.70
C LYS A 103 -20.26 2.91 3.14
N HIS A 104 -19.05 3.47 3.22
CA HIS A 104 -18.83 4.87 3.55
C HIS A 104 -18.85 5.81 2.31
N ASN A 105 -19.53 5.40 1.23
CA ASN A 105 -19.67 6.16 -0.02
C ASN A 105 -18.32 6.61 -0.61
N SER A 106 -17.27 5.80 -0.45
CA SER A 106 -15.90 6.13 -0.87
C SER A 106 -15.35 7.44 -0.30
N HIS A 107 -15.86 7.88 0.86
CA HIS A 107 -15.33 9.04 1.58
C HIS A 107 -14.22 8.62 2.53
N CYS A 108 -13.05 9.25 2.42
CA CYS A 108 -11.92 9.00 3.30
C CYS A 108 -12.01 9.83 4.58
N THR A 109 -12.29 9.18 5.71
CA THR A 109 -12.35 9.80 7.04
C THR A 109 -11.03 10.42 7.47
N ARG A 110 -9.89 9.83 7.08
CA ARG A 110 -8.56 10.42 7.33
C ARG A 110 -8.38 11.76 6.63
N CYS A 111 -8.82 11.88 5.38
CA CYS A 111 -8.80 13.16 4.65
C CYS A 111 -9.73 14.18 5.30
N GLU A 112 -10.95 13.78 5.67
CA GLU A 112 -11.91 14.65 6.35
C GLU A 112 -11.35 15.21 7.66
N ARG A 113 -10.76 14.35 8.52
CA ARG A 113 -10.10 14.79 9.75
C ARG A 113 -8.95 15.77 9.49
N ARG A 114 -8.16 15.54 8.44
CA ARG A 114 -7.06 16.46 8.05
C ARG A 114 -7.59 17.82 7.61
N THR A 115 -8.65 17.85 6.79
CA THR A 115 -9.27 19.11 6.33
C THR A 115 -9.86 19.88 7.51
N LYS A 116 -10.61 19.23 8.41
CA LYS A 116 -11.17 19.86 9.62
C LYS A 116 -10.08 20.47 10.50
N ARG A 117 -8.98 19.74 10.73
CA ARG A 117 -7.83 20.25 11.50
C ARG A 117 -7.13 21.44 10.82
N ALA A 118 -7.03 21.43 9.49
CA ALA A 118 -6.43 22.54 8.76
C ALA A 118 -7.29 23.82 8.87
N ALA A 119 -8.62 23.69 8.72
CA ALA A 119 -9.55 24.82 8.87
C ALA A 119 -9.52 25.42 10.29
N LEU A 120 -9.51 24.57 11.34
CA LEU A 120 -9.38 25.03 12.73
C LEU A 120 -8.08 25.79 12.99
N ARG A 121 -6.96 25.33 12.42
CA ARG A 121 -5.68 26.03 12.55
C ARG A 121 -5.74 27.41 11.89
N GLN A 122 -6.40 27.54 10.74
CA GLN A 122 -6.54 28.81 10.05
C GLN A 122 -7.40 29.80 10.84
N GLN A 123 -8.51 29.34 11.43
CA GLN A 123 -9.35 30.17 12.30
C GLN A 123 -8.58 30.73 13.50
N ILE A 124 -7.74 29.91 14.15
CA ILE A 124 -6.89 30.38 15.26
C ILE A 124 -5.95 31.50 14.82
N PHE A 125 -5.37 31.42 13.62
CA PHE A 125 -4.51 32.48 13.11
C PHE A 125 -5.30 33.77 12.78
N GLU A 126 -6.53 33.64 12.26
CA GLU A 126 -7.39 34.78 11.94
C GLU A 126 -7.96 35.47 13.20
N ASP A 127 -8.18 34.73 14.29
CA ASP A 127 -8.64 35.27 15.58
C ASP A 127 -7.51 35.92 16.41
N GLU A 128 -6.25 35.65 16.10
CA GLU A 128 -5.06 36.22 16.77
C GLU A 128 -4.56 37.53 16.12
N GLU A 129 -5.09 37.92 14.95
CA GLU A 129 -4.77 39.15 14.20
C GLU A 129 -5.81 40.26 14.44
#